data_AF-A0A7C7CNF2-F1
#
_entry.id   AF-A0A7C7CNF2-F1
#
_cell.length_a   1.000
_cell.length_b   1.000
_cell.length_c   1.000
_cell.angle_alpha   90.00
_cell.angle_beta   90.00
_cell.angle_gamma   90.00
#
_symmetry.space_group_name_H-M   'P 1'
#
loop_
_entity.id
_entity.type
_entity.pdbx_description
1 polymer ?
#
loop_
_entity_poly.entity_id
_entity_poly.type
_entity_poly.pdbx_seq_one_letter_code
_entity_poly.pdbx_strand_id
1 'polypeptide(L)'
;MSNSEESSPFAGEGSTIQRLGRGALFSILFVGITLCCTKVIIDVVKSTSYDGVGFGWYATAISLGLLTALVSLQLLDFIFSGRRRMLAQMAISNLRRRKRNTALVIVGLLIGSAIITSSLVVGDSLDATLQAEFAESLDEADIIISGSDLFGNPLWMNQSRMEGFVDTLFNNSNIDAVSIGINMQIGLKSELHKTVEANNAHWLAMDADYQTQGTWNPFGGKDGPHYSEINDGEVYISEKAAEKMELEIGNIVEVS
;
A
#
# COMPACT_ATOMS: atom_id res chain seq x y z
N MET A 1 5.11 6.48 92.75
CA MET A 1 3.97 7.21 92.14
C MET A 1 4.59 8.13 91.09
N SER A 2 4.80 7.68 89.85
CA SER A 2 3.81 7.51 88.77
C SER A 2 3.00 8.77 88.51
N ASN A 3 3.36 9.46 87.42
CA ASN A 3 2.52 10.17 86.43
C ASN A 3 3.52 10.72 85.38
N SER A 4 3.62 10.28 84.11
CA SER A 4 2.65 10.11 83.00
C SER A 4 1.99 11.39 82.52
N GLU A 5 1.86 11.46 81.18
CA GLU A 5 1.17 12.46 80.32
C GLU A 5 2.02 13.65 79.85
N GLU A 6 2.10 14.02 78.58
CA GLU A 6 1.45 13.52 77.36
C GLU A 6 2.20 14.12 76.15
N SER A 7 2.58 13.28 75.19
CA SER A 7 2.98 13.71 73.84
C SER A 7 1.83 13.41 72.89
N SER A 8 1.31 14.42 72.21
CA SER A 8 0.25 14.29 71.20
C SER A 8 0.80 13.84 69.84
N PRO A 9 0.29 12.75 69.23
CA PRO A 9 0.59 12.40 67.85
C PRO A 9 -0.70 12.34 67.02
N PHE A 10 -1.22 13.49 66.56
CA PHE A 10 -2.33 13.53 65.60
C PHE A 10 -2.07 14.59 64.52
N ALA A 11 -1.19 14.29 63.57
CA ALA A 11 -0.99 15.11 62.37
C ALA A 11 -0.75 14.30 61.08
N GLY A 12 -1.05 12.99 61.06
CA GLY A 12 -0.67 12.11 59.95
C GLY A 12 -1.80 11.57 59.06
N GLU A 13 -3.05 11.49 59.54
CA GLU A 13 -4.02 10.56 58.95
C GLU A 13 -4.93 11.17 57.86
N GLY A 14 -5.20 12.48 57.89
CA GLY A 14 -6.08 13.15 56.93
C GLY A 14 -5.51 13.28 55.51
N SER A 15 -4.19 13.26 55.34
CA SER A 15 -3.55 13.47 54.02
C SER A 15 -3.53 12.21 53.14
N THR A 16 -3.61 11.03 53.74
CA THR A 16 -3.42 9.74 53.06
C THR A 16 -4.71 9.27 52.39
N ILE A 17 -5.86 9.45 53.04
CA ILE A 17 -7.19 9.08 52.51
C ILE A 17 -7.59 9.99 51.33
N GLN A 18 -7.28 11.29 51.39
CA GLN A 18 -7.54 12.23 50.29
C GLN A 18 -6.69 11.94 49.03
N ARG A 19 -5.46 11.43 49.20
CA ARG A 19 -4.59 11.07 48.07
C ARG A 19 -5.04 9.77 47.39
N LEU A 20 -5.58 8.81 48.16
CA LEU A 20 -6.09 7.55 47.63
C LEU A 20 -7.34 7.75 46.75
N GLY A 21 -8.27 8.62 47.18
CA GLY A 21 -9.49 8.94 46.42
C GLY A 21 -9.23 9.67 45.09
N ARG A 22 -8.24 10.57 45.05
CA ARG A 22 -7.82 11.23 43.80
C ARG A 22 -7.24 10.24 42.79
N GLY A 23 -6.39 9.31 43.23
CA GLY A 23 -5.80 8.30 42.35
C GLY A 23 -6.85 7.38 41.71
N ALA A 24 -7.83 6.93 42.50
CA ALA A 24 -8.93 6.10 42.01
C ALA A 24 -9.81 6.83 40.98
N LEU A 25 -10.10 8.12 41.19
CA LEU A 25 -10.87 8.93 40.23
C LEU A 25 -10.15 9.10 38.88
N PHE A 26 -8.83 9.32 38.88
CA PHE A 26 -8.06 9.38 37.64
C PHE A 26 -8.00 8.04 36.92
N SER A 27 -7.93 6.93 37.64
CA SER A 27 -7.96 5.59 37.05
C SER A 27 -9.31 5.27 36.40
N ILE A 28 -10.42 5.67 37.02
CA ILE A 28 -11.77 5.48 36.46
C ILE A 28 -11.95 6.35 35.20
N LEU A 29 -11.47 7.59 35.25
CA LEU A 29 -11.51 8.51 34.10
C LEU A 29 -10.63 8.01 32.95
N PHE A 30 -9.47 7.42 33.24
CA PHE A 30 -8.59 6.80 32.24
C PHE A 30 -9.32 5.73 31.42
N VAL A 31 -9.90 4.78 32.14
CA VAL A 31 -10.59 3.63 31.55
C VAL A 31 -11.83 4.11 30.79
N GLY A 32 -12.58 5.07 31.35
CA GLY A 32 -13.73 5.69 30.70
C GLY A 32 -13.39 6.41 29.40
N ILE A 33 -12.34 7.22 29.38
CA ILE A 33 -11.89 7.93 28.16
C ILE A 33 -11.37 6.94 27.12
N THR A 34 -10.58 5.93 27.54
CA THR A 34 -10.06 4.91 26.63
C THR A 34 -11.21 4.17 25.95
N LEU A 35 -12.20 3.71 26.71
CA LEU A 35 -13.36 3.00 26.18
C LEU A 35 -14.22 3.90 25.28
N CYS A 36 -14.44 5.16 25.66
CA CYS A 36 -15.22 6.12 24.86
C CYS A 36 -14.51 6.44 23.53
N CYS A 37 -13.22 6.79 23.57
CA CYS A 37 -12.44 7.09 22.36
C CYS A 37 -12.35 5.87 21.45
N THR A 38 -12.10 4.67 21.99
CA THR A 38 -12.05 3.44 21.20
C THR A 38 -13.40 3.16 20.53
N LYS A 39 -14.52 3.37 21.24
CA LYS A 39 -15.87 3.24 20.68
C LYS A 39 -16.15 4.24 19.55
N VAL A 40 -15.84 5.52 19.77
CA VAL A 40 -16.01 6.57 18.76
C VAL A 40 -15.18 6.29 17.51
N ILE A 41 -13.93 5.85 17.68
CA ILE A 41 -13.05 5.48 16.55
C ILE A 41 -13.64 4.30 15.78
N ILE A 42 -14.09 3.24 16.47
CA ILE A 42 -14.71 2.09 15.81
C ILE A 42 -16.00 2.49 15.08
N ASP A 43 -16.82 3.37 15.65
CA ASP A 43 -18.06 3.83 15.04
C ASP A 43 -17.79 4.69 13.78
N VAL A 44 -16.76 5.53 13.80
CA VAL A 44 -16.30 6.31 12.63
C VAL A 44 -15.72 5.40 11.54
N VAL A 45 -14.94 4.38 11.92
CA VAL A 45 -14.39 3.40 10.97
C VAL A 45 -15.53 2.59 10.33
N LYS A 46 -16.53 2.16 11.10
CA LYS A 46 -17.72 1.48 10.58
C LYS A 46 -18.57 2.34 9.64
N SER A 47 -18.59 3.66 9.81
CA SER A 47 -19.31 4.55 8.89
C SER A 47 -18.54 4.86 7.62
N THR A 48 -17.24 4.55 7.57
CA THR A 48 -16.34 4.86 6.44
C THR A 48 -15.93 3.63 5.65
N SER A 49 -15.83 2.46 6.28
CA SER A 49 -15.44 1.19 5.63
C SER A 49 -16.67 0.35 5.27
N TYR A 50 -16.79 -0.01 3.99
CA TYR A 50 -17.86 -0.86 3.45
C TYR A 50 -17.58 -2.37 3.65
N ASP A 51 -16.31 -2.75 3.75
CA ASP A 51 -15.87 -4.09 4.14
C ASP A 51 -15.67 -4.17 5.65
N GLY A 52 -16.17 -5.23 6.27
CA GLY A 52 -16.23 -5.40 7.73
C GLY A 52 -14.92 -5.09 8.47
N VAL A 53 -15.06 -4.63 9.71
CA VAL A 53 -13.94 -4.29 10.61
C VAL A 53 -13.09 -5.54 10.94
N GLY A 54 -11.95 -5.68 10.27
CA GLY A 54 -10.95 -6.71 10.55
C GLY A 54 -10.15 -6.47 11.84
N PHE A 55 -9.37 -7.48 12.27
CA PHE A 55 -8.56 -7.45 13.50
C PHE A 55 -7.58 -6.25 13.56
N GLY A 56 -7.01 -5.84 12.43
CA GLY A 56 -6.11 -4.68 12.35
C GLY A 56 -6.75 -3.35 12.76
N TRP A 57 -8.02 -3.15 12.40
CA TRP A 57 -8.77 -1.95 12.78
C TRP A 57 -9.04 -1.90 14.29
N TYR A 58 -9.27 -3.05 14.92
CA TYR A 58 -9.41 -3.10 16.38
C TYR A 58 -8.09 -2.80 17.09
N ALA A 59 -6.97 -3.35 16.61
CA ALA A 59 -5.66 -3.11 17.21
C ALA A 59 -5.26 -1.62 17.14
N THR A 60 -5.48 -0.98 15.98
CA THR A 60 -5.21 0.45 15.79
C THR A 60 -6.14 1.32 16.64
N ALA A 61 -7.43 1.02 16.69
CA ALA A 61 -8.40 1.75 17.51
C ALA A 61 -8.06 1.68 19.01
N ILE A 62 -7.66 0.52 19.53
CA ILE A 62 -7.26 0.35 20.93
C ILE A 62 -5.97 1.14 21.22
N SER A 63 -4.97 1.05 20.34
CA SER A 63 -3.70 1.78 20.49
C SER A 63 -3.95 3.29 20.54
N LEU A 64 -4.75 3.82 19.61
CA LEU A 64 -5.08 5.24 19.55
C LEU A 64 -5.97 5.67 20.73
N GLY A 65 -6.93 4.84 21.13
CA GLY A 65 -7.77 5.05 22.31
C GLY A 65 -6.94 5.16 23.61
N LEU A 66 -5.93 4.30 23.77
CA LEU A 66 -5.04 4.33 24.94
C LEU A 66 -4.15 5.58 24.93
N LEU A 67 -3.60 5.95 23.77
CA LEU A 67 -2.75 7.12 23.61
C LEU A 67 -3.53 8.42 23.88
N THR A 68 -4.74 8.53 23.34
CA THR A 68 -5.65 9.67 23.58
C THR A 68 -6.07 9.76 25.05
N ALA A 69 -6.35 8.63 25.70
CA ALA A 69 -6.67 8.63 27.13
C ALA A 69 -5.49 9.08 28.00
N LEU A 70 -4.26 8.62 27.71
CA LEU A 70 -3.07 9.06 28.44
C LEU A 70 -2.85 10.57 28.29
N VAL A 71 -2.96 11.08 27.07
CA VAL A 71 -2.83 12.52 26.79
C VAL A 71 -3.91 13.33 27.48
N SER A 72 -5.17 12.86 27.44
CA SER A 72 -6.31 13.53 28.08
C SER A 72 -6.15 13.62 29.60
N LEU A 73 -5.64 12.57 30.25
CA LEU A 73 -5.35 12.64 31.69
C LEU A 73 -4.26 13.65 32.02
N GLN A 74 -3.19 13.69 31.24
CA GLN A 74 -2.11 14.65 31.46
C GLN A 74 -2.61 16.10 31.29
N LEU A 75 -3.47 16.34 30.30
CA LEU A 75 -4.15 17.62 30.08
C LEU A 75 -5.07 17.97 31.25
N LEU A 76 -5.85 17.01 31.75
CA LEU A 76 -6.74 17.22 32.88
C LEU A 76 -5.94 17.62 34.13
N ASP A 77 -4.90 16.85 34.46
CA ASP A 77 -3.98 17.20 35.54
C ASP A 77 -3.32 18.57 35.36
N PHE A 78 -2.97 18.91 34.12
CA PHE A 78 -2.38 20.21 33.78
C PHE A 78 -3.37 21.36 34.03
N ILE A 79 -4.66 21.14 33.77
CA ILE A 79 -5.73 22.12 34.02
C ILE A 79 -5.97 22.30 35.52
N PHE A 80 -6.09 21.22 36.28
CA PHE A 80 -6.41 21.28 37.71
C PHE A 80 -5.22 21.62 38.61
N SER A 81 -3.97 21.39 38.17
CA SER A 81 -2.78 21.67 38.96
C SER A 81 -2.20 23.06 38.66
N GLY A 82 -2.44 24.01 39.57
CA GLY A 82 -1.82 25.36 39.49
C GLY A 82 -0.29 25.32 39.43
N ARG A 83 0.35 24.32 40.06
CA ARG A 83 1.81 24.13 40.03
C ARG A 83 2.32 23.78 38.63
N ARG A 84 1.61 22.94 37.87
CA ARG A 84 2.02 22.57 36.51
C ARG A 84 1.89 23.75 35.54
N ARG A 85 0.86 24.58 35.70
CA ARG A 85 0.72 25.83 34.92
C ARG A 85 1.87 26.80 35.15
N MET A 86 2.30 26.98 36.40
CA MET A 86 3.46 27.80 36.73
C MET A 86 4.74 27.27 36.07
N LEU A 87 4.97 25.95 36.13
CA LEU A 87 6.11 25.31 35.47
C LEU A 87 6.05 25.47 33.93
N ALA A 88 4.88 25.37 33.31
CA ALA A 88 4.73 25.60 31.87
C ALA A 88 4.96 27.05 31.48
N GLN A 89 4.49 28.03 32.26
CA GLN A 89 4.82 29.44 32.03
C GLN A 89 6.33 29.68 32.15
N MET A 90 6.99 29.05 33.13
CA MET A 90 8.45 29.08 33.24
C MET A 90 9.12 28.44 32.02
N ALA A 91 8.64 27.29 31.54
CA ALA A 91 9.17 26.63 30.35
C ALA A 91 9.00 27.47 29.07
N ILE A 92 7.82 28.03 28.83
CA ILE A 92 7.52 28.89 27.67
C ILE A 92 8.37 30.16 27.72
N SER A 93 8.48 30.79 28.89
CA SER A 93 9.33 31.98 29.03
C SER A 93 10.81 31.66 28.80
N ASN A 94 11.27 30.47 29.17
CA ASN A 94 12.63 29.99 28.89
C ASN A 94 12.85 29.72 27.40
N LEU A 95 11.90 29.07 26.72
CA LEU A 95 11.90 28.86 25.27
C LEU A 95 11.96 30.19 24.51
N ARG A 96 11.16 31.19 24.93
CA ARG A 96 11.12 32.52 24.31
C ARG A 96 12.41 33.32 24.52
N ARG A 97 13.12 33.11 25.62
CA ARG A 97 14.42 33.76 25.90
C ARG A 97 15.56 33.14 25.08
N ARG A 98 15.52 31.83 24.82
CA ARG A 98 16.59 31.09 24.10
C ARG A 98 16.24 30.78 22.63
N LYS A 99 15.78 31.79 21.89
CA LYS A 99 15.19 31.65 20.54
C LYS A 99 16.03 30.80 19.57
N ARG A 100 17.35 31.00 19.51
CA ARG A 100 18.24 30.28 18.57
C ARG A 100 18.31 28.78 18.88
N ASN A 101 18.55 28.43 20.14
CA ASN A 101 18.69 27.02 20.53
C ASN A 101 17.35 26.29 20.44
N THR A 102 16.25 26.96 20.81
CA THR A 102 14.90 26.40 20.64
C THR A 102 14.53 26.20 19.17
N ALA A 103 14.88 27.14 18.30
CA ALA A 103 14.64 26.98 16.86
C ALA A 103 15.36 25.76 16.29
N LEU A 104 16.63 25.54 16.67
CA LEU A 104 17.39 24.36 16.24
C LEU A 104 16.72 23.05 16.68
N VAL A 105 16.22 22.98 17.91
CA VAL A 105 15.50 21.79 18.41
C VAL A 105 14.21 21.56 17.63
N ILE A 106 13.41 22.61 17.41
CA ILE A 106 12.15 22.50 16.65
C ILE A 106 12.43 22.05 15.22
N VAL A 107 13.43 22.62 14.57
CA VAL A 107 13.84 22.21 13.21
C VAL A 107 14.26 20.75 13.18
N GLY A 108 15.07 20.29 14.15
CA GLY A 108 15.46 18.88 14.23
C GLY A 108 14.25 17.94 14.40
N LEU A 109 13.30 18.30 15.27
CA LEU A 109 12.06 17.54 15.47
C LEU A 109 11.19 17.50 14.20
N LEU A 110 11.06 18.64 13.51
CA LEU A 110 10.30 18.73 12.26
C LEU A 110 10.93 17.90 11.15
N ILE A 111 12.26 17.96 11.00
CA ILE A 111 12.98 17.17 10.00
C ILE A 111 12.81 15.68 10.29
N GLY A 112 12.96 15.24 11.55
CA GLY A 112 12.76 13.84 11.92
C GLY A 112 11.35 13.35 11.59
N SER A 113 10.32 14.14 11.93
CA SER A 113 8.94 13.82 11.58
C SER A 113 8.72 13.77 10.07
N ALA A 114 9.26 14.74 9.32
CA ALA A 114 9.11 14.81 7.88
C ALA A 114 9.77 13.62 7.16
N ILE A 115 10.96 13.19 7.61
CA ILE A 115 11.66 12.03 7.05
C ILE A 115 10.83 10.76 7.26
N ILE A 116 10.32 10.54 8.47
CA ILE A 116 9.52 9.36 8.79
C ILE A 116 8.24 9.35 7.94
N THR A 117 7.51 10.46 7.88
CA THR A 117 6.30 10.57 7.05
C THR A 117 6.59 10.40 5.57
N SER A 118 7.69 10.98 5.06
CA SER A 118 8.09 10.81 3.65
C SER A 118 8.39 9.35 3.33
N SER A 119 9.04 8.62 4.23
CA SER A 119 9.32 7.19 4.02
C SER A 119 8.04 6.34 4.01
N LEU A 120 7.06 6.68 4.85
CA LEU A 120 5.75 6.02 4.86
C LEU A 120 5.02 6.25 3.53
N VAL A 121 4.91 7.51 3.09
CA VAL A 121 4.23 7.85 1.82
C VAL A 121 4.91 7.23 0.61
N VAL A 122 6.25 7.22 0.58
CA VAL A 122 7.01 6.57 -0.51
C VAL A 122 6.82 5.06 -0.48
N GLY A 123 6.77 4.45 0.71
CA GLY A 123 6.47 3.03 0.87
C GLY A 123 5.11 2.68 0.27
N ASP A 124 4.07 3.42 0.63
CA ASP A 124 2.71 3.23 0.11
C ASP A 124 2.65 3.46 -1.41
N SER A 125 3.40 4.44 -1.92
CA SER A 125 3.45 4.73 -3.37
C SER A 125 4.17 3.62 -4.14
N LEU A 126 5.28 3.10 -3.61
CA LEU A 126 6.01 1.97 -4.20
C LEU A 126 5.13 0.72 -4.19
N ASP A 127 4.46 0.44 -3.08
CA ASP A 127 3.58 -0.72 -2.95
C ASP A 127 2.42 -0.64 -3.96
N ALA A 128 1.79 0.52 -4.10
CA ALA A 128 0.77 0.76 -5.11
C ALA A 128 1.31 0.58 -6.54
N THR A 129 2.54 1.03 -6.81
CA THR A 129 3.17 0.86 -8.13
C THR A 129 3.50 -0.60 -8.40
N LEU A 130 4.05 -1.32 -7.42
CA LEU A 130 4.34 -2.75 -7.56
C LEU A 130 3.06 -3.58 -7.69
N GLN A 131 2.02 -3.23 -6.96
CA GLN A 131 0.73 -3.89 -7.08
C GLN A 131 0.09 -3.64 -8.45
N ALA A 132 0.20 -2.42 -8.99
CA ALA A 132 -0.23 -2.12 -10.35
C ALA A 132 0.59 -2.89 -11.39
N GLU A 133 1.91 -2.89 -11.29
CA GLU A 133 2.80 -3.64 -12.20
C GLU A 133 2.52 -5.14 -12.15
N PHE A 134 2.36 -5.71 -10.96
CA PHE A 134 2.06 -7.13 -10.82
C PHE A 134 0.65 -7.46 -11.31
N ALA A 135 -0.34 -6.63 -11.00
CA ALA A 135 -1.68 -6.78 -11.55
C ALA A 135 -1.63 -6.72 -13.08
N GLU A 136 -0.97 -5.74 -13.69
CA GLU A 136 -0.83 -5.65 -15.16
C GLU A 136 -0.04 -6.82 -15.77
N SER A 137 1.01 -7.32 -15.09
CA SER A 137 1.79 -8.46 -15.58
C SER A 137 1.04 -9.80 -15.51
N LEU A 138 0.08 -9.91 -14.59
CA LEU A 138 -0.72 -11.11 -14.34
C LEU A 138 -2.17 -10.98 -14.84
N ASP A 139 -2.58 -9.79 -15.32
CA ASP A 139 -3.99 -9.35 -15.46
C ASP A 139 -4.83 -10.34 -16.27
N GLU A 140 -4.19 -11.02 -17.21
CA GLU A 140 -4.88 -11.89 -18.13
C GLU A 140 -4.57 -13.39 -17.91
N ALA A 141 -3.49 -13.73 -17.20
CA ALA A 141 -3.05 -15.12 -17.08
C ALA A 141 -2.42 -15.46 -15.72
N ASP A 142 -3.11 -16.30 -14.96
CA ASP A 142 -2.59 -16.86 -13.70
C ASP A 142 -1.40 -17.82 -13.93
N ILE A 143 -1.43 -18.57 -15.04
CA ILE A 143 -0.46 -19.61 -15.35
C ILE A 143 -0.02 -19.50 -16.81
N ILE A 144 1.28 -19.30 -17.01
CA ILE A 144 1.91 -19.32 -18.32
C ILE A 144 2.82 -20.55 -18.41
N ILE A 145 2.60 -21.37 -19.44
CA ILE A 145 3.44 -22.54 -19.72
C ILE A 145 4.31 -22.21 -20.92
N SER A 146 5.60 -21.99 -20.67
CA SER A 146 6.59 -21.73 -21.71
C SER A 146 7.84 -22.60 -21.48
N GLY A 147 8.54 -22.94 -22.55
CA GLY A 147 9.83 -23.61 -22.48
C GLY A 147 10.91 -22.80 -23.19
N SER A 148 12.11 -22.77 -22.60
CA SER A 148 13.30 -22.19 -23.23
C SER A 148 14.49 -23.15 -23.13
N ASP A 149 15.35 -23.15 -24.14
CA ASP A 149 16.61 -23.90 -24.13
C ASP A 149 17.67 -23.23 -23.23
N LEU A 150 18.82 -23.89 -23.02
CA LEU A 150 20.00 -23.40 -22.30
C LEU A 150 20.52 -22.04 -22.82
N PHE A 151 20.21 -21.71 -24.07
CA PHE A 151 20.58 -20.45 -24.72
C PHE A 151 19.46 -19.40 -24.72
N GLY A 152 18.33 -19.66 -24.05
CA GLY A 152 17.21 -18.72 -23.96
C GLY A 152 16.25 -18.71 -25.17
N ASN A 153 16.48 -19.56 -26.17
CA ASN A 153 15.59 -19.68 -27.33
C ASN A 153 14.28 -20.39 -26.96
N PRO A 154 13.13 -20.03 -27.56
CA PRO A 154 11.86 -20.70 -27.30
C PRO A 154 11.92 -22.18 -27.73
N LEU A 155 11.40 -23.06 -26.87
CA LEU A 155 11.25 -24.48 -27.18
C LEU A 155 9.94 -24.69 -27.92
N TRP A 156 10.05 -25.13 -29.17
CA TRP A 156 8.89 -25.49 -29.99
C TRP A 156 8.21 -26.74 -29.42
N MET A 157 6.96 -26.57 -29.03
CA MET A 157 6.10 -27.66 -28.55
C MET A 157 5.37 -28.29 -29.73
N ASN A 158 5.06 -29.59 -29.65
CA ASN A 158 4.29 -30.25 -30.70
C ASN A 158 2.87 -29.66 -30.76
N GLN A 159 2.52 -29.09 -31.91
CA GLN A 159 1.27 -28.35 -32.11
C GLN A 159 0.03 -29.18 -31.74
N SER A 160 -0.16 -30.35 -32.35
CA SER A 160 -1.33 -31.19 -32.09
C SER A 160 -1.45 -31.64 -30.62
N ARG A 161 -0.31 -31.83 -29.94
CA ARG A 161 -0.31 -32.15 -28.50
C ARG A 161 -0.77 -30.95 -27.67
N MET A 162 -0.36 -29.75 -28.04
CA MET A 162 -0.74 -28.53 -27.32
C MET A 162 -2.18 -28.13 -27.58
N GLU A 163 -2.67 -28.24 -28.81
CA GLU A 163 -4.08 -28.05 -29.15
C GLU A 163 -4.97 -28.98 -28.32
N GLY A 164 -4.68 -30.29 -28.30
CA GLY A 164 -5.46 -31.24 -27.49
C GLY A 164 -5.34 -31.01 -25.98
N PHE A 165 -4.22 -30.44 -25.50
CA PHE A 165 -4.07 -30.05 -24.10
C PHE A 165 -4.94 -28.84 -23.77
N VAL A 166 -4.94 -27.82 -24.63
CA VAL A 166 -5.76 -26.60 -24.49
C VAL A 166 -7.24 -26.95 -24.58
N ASP A 167 -7.66 -27.81 -25.50
CA ASP A 167 -9.04 -28.33 -25.58
C ASP A 167 -9.50 -28.99 -24.27
N THR A 168 -8.60 -29.73 -23.62
CA THR A 168 -8.90 -30.39 -22.35
C THR A 168 -9.06 -29.38 -21.22
N LEU A 169 -8.24 -28.32 -21.20
CA LEU A 169 -8.33 -27.25 -20.21
C LEU A 169 -9.57 -26.37 -20.43
N PHE A 170 -9.89 -26.07 -21.69
CA PHE A 170 -11.05 -25.27 -22.06
C PHE A 170 -12.37 -25.92 -21.62
N ASN A 171 -12.46 -27.25 -21.72
CA ASN A 171 -13.64 -27.99 -21.28
C ASN A 171 -13.74 -28.17 -19.75
N ASN A 172 -12.80 -27.63 -18.98
CA ASN A 172 -12.81 -27.70 -17.53
C ASN A 172 -13.57 -26.51 -16.92
N SER A 173 -14.60 -26.77 -16.13
CA SER A 173 -15.43 -25.74 -15.50
C SER A 173 -14.70 -24.83 -14.51
N ASN A 174 -13.47 -25.18 -14.09
CA ASN A 174 -12.66 -24.39 -13.17
C ASN A 174 -11.68 -23.44 -13.88
N ILE A 175 -11.67 -23.42 -15.21
CA ILE A 175 -10.77 -22.59 -16.01
C ILE A 175 -11.64 -21.61 -16.78
N ASP A 176 -11.42 -20.31 -16.53
CA ASP A 176 -12.23 -19.25 -17.14
C ASP A 176 -11.88 -19.03 -18.61
N ALA A 177 -10.58 -19.11 -18.94
CA ALA A 177 -10.08 -18.96 -20.29
C ALA A 177 -8.73 -19.67 -20.45
N VAL A 178 -8.44 -20.13 -21.66
CA VAL A 178 -7.14 -20.69 -22.04
C VAL A 178 -6.81 -20.26 -23.46
N SER A 179 -5.54 -20.01 -23.73
CA SER A 179 -5.04 -19.61 -25.03
C SER A 179 -3.69 -20.27 -25.30
N ILE A 180 -3.34 -20.34 -26.59
CA ILE A 180 -2.06 -20.84 -27.07
C ILE A 180 -1.49 -19.85 -28.07
N GLY A 181 -0.17 -19.71 -28.07
CA GLY A 181 0.49 -18.86 -29.03
C GLY A 181 1.99 -19.00 -28.99
N ILE A 182 2.62 -18.19 -29.83
CA ILE A 182 4.05 -18.04 -29.96
C ILE A 182 4.43 -16.71 -29.32
N ASN A 183 5.32 -16.78 -28.33
CA ASN A 183 6.01 -15.63 -27.78
C ASN A 183 7.51 -15.82 -28.04
N MET A 184 8.10 -14.91 -28.80
CA MET A 184 9.53 -14.95 -29.09
C MET A 184 10.11 -13.55 -29.22
N GLN A 185 11.37 -13.40 -28.83
CA GLN A 185 12.11 -12.15 -29.06
C GLN A 185 12.44 -12.01 -30.55
N ILE A 186 12.28 -10.80 -31.07
CA ILE A 186 12.55 -10.47 -32.48
C ILE A 186 13.32 -9.15 -32.60
N GLY A 187 13.99 -8.98 -33.74
CA GLY A 187 14.47 -7.69 -34.21
C GLY A 187 13.44 -7.05 -35.15
N LEU A 188 13.22 -5.74 -35.00
CA LEU A 188 12.43 -4.94 -35.94
C LEU A 188 13.34 -3.97 -36.69
N LYS A 189 13.11 -3.81 -37.99
CA LYS A 189 13.82 -2.86 -38.84
C LYS A 189 12.83 -2.10 -39.72
N SER A 190 12.97 -0.78 -39.78
CA SER A 190 12.26 0.06 -40.74
C SER A 190 13.26 0.63 -41.75
N GLU A 191 13.11 0.29 -43.03
CA GLU A 191 13.96 0.85 -44.08
C GLU A 191 13.62 2.31 -44.39
N LEU A 192 12.34 2.69 -44.23
CA LEU A 192 11.84 4.03 -44.51
C LEU A 192 12.49 5.05 -43.57
N HIS A 193 12.45 4.76 -42.26
CA HIS A 193 12.95 5.66 -41.22
C HIS A 193 14.38 5.34 -40.77
N LYS A 194 14.98 4.28 -41.31
CA LYS A 194 16.32 3.79 -40.94
C LYS A 194 16.46 3.51 -39.43
N THR A 195 15.38 3.04 -38.81
CA THR A 195 15.32 2.69 -37.39
C THR A 195 15.43 1.17 -37.22
N VAL A 196 16.08 0.75 -36.14
CA VAL A 196 16.27 -0.67 -35.79
C VAL A 196 16.05 -0.86 -34.30
N GLU A 197 15.23 -1.83 -33.95
CA GLU A 197 15.00 -2.31 -32.59
C GLU A 197 15.45 -3.76 -32.48
N ALA A 198 16.70 -3.98 -32.07
CA ALA A 198 17.36 -5.29 -32.25
C ALA A 198 17.18 -6.28 -31.09
N ASN A 199 16.70 -5.85 -29.90
CA ASN A 199 16.82 -6.70 -28.71
C ASN A 199 15.72 -6.50 -27.65
N ASN A 200 14.67 -5.75 -27.94
CA ASN A 200 13.63 -5.48 -26.94
C ASN A 200 12.21 -5.58 -27.50
N ALA A 201 12.06 -6.09 -28.73
CA ALA A 201 10.78 -6.39 -29.32
C ALA A 201 10.44 -7.87 -29.10
N HIS A 202 9.17 -8.13 -28.78
CA HIS A 202 8.63 -9.46 -28.66
C HIS A 202 7.52 -9.62 -29.70
N TRP A 203 7.56 -10.73 -30.41
CA TRP A 203 6.50 -11.18 -31.27
C TRP A 203 5.51 -11.99 -30.45
N LEU A 204 4.26 -11.53 -30.43
CA LEU A 204 3.15 -12.20 -29.78
C LEU A 204 2.16 -12.62 -30.87
N ALA A 205 2.06 -13.92 -31.12
CA ALA A 205 1.08 -14.49 -32.03
C ALA A 205 0.26 -15.53 -31.29
N MET A 206 -0.91 -15.13 -30.81
CA MET A 206 -1.86 -16.04 -30.16
C MET A 206 -2.88 -16.54 -31.16
N ASP A 207 -3.49 -17.67 -30.83
CA ASP A 207 -4.57 -18.25 -31.60
C ASP A 207 -5.84 -17.40 -31.50
N ALA A 208 -6.39 -17.03 -32.65
CA ALA A 208 -7.55 -16.14 -32.74
C ALA A 208 -8.84 -16.76 -32.18
N ASP A 209 -9.02 -18.07 -32.32
CA ASP A 209 -10.22 -18.74 -31.85
C ASP A 209 -10.19 -18.84 -30.33
N TYR A 210 -9.05 -19.22 -29.74
CA TYR A 210 -8.94 -19.29 -28.28
C TYR A 210 -8.95 -17.91 -27.60
N GLN A 211 -8.40 -16.87 -28.25
CA GLN A 211 -8.44 -15.52 -27.67
C GLN A 211 -9.82 -14.87 -27.74
N THR A 212 -10.73 -15.35 -28.60
CA THR A 212 -12.12 -14.85 -28.63
C THR A 212 -13.04 -15.62 -27.68
N GLN A 213 -12.54 -16.70 -27.08
CA GLN A 213 -13.29 -17.57 -26.19
C GLN A 213 -12.86 -17.35 -24.73
N GLY A 214 -13.75 -16.81 -23.91
CA GLY A 214 -13.53 -16.59 -22.47
C GLY A 214 -13.49 -15.12 -22.08
N THR A 215 -12.65 -14.79 -21.10
CA THR A 215 -12.55 -13.45 -20.48
C THR A 215 -11.47 -12.56 -21.09
N TRP A 216 -10.81 -13.01 -22.17
CA TRP A 216 -9.71 -12.30 -22.81
C TRP A 216 -10.09 -10.89 -23.27
N ASN A 217 -9.36 -9.87 -22.78
CA ASN A 217 -9.53 -8.51 -23.24
C ASN A 217 -8.86 -8.26 -24.61
N PRO A 218 -9.40 -7.33 -25.43
CA PRO A 218 -8.71 -6.86 -26.63
C PRO A 218 -7.41 -6.11 -26.28
N PHE A 219 -6.42 -6.13 -27.18
CA PHE A 219 -5.13 -5.46 -26.92
C PHE A 219 -5.28 -3.94 -27.07
N GLY A 220 -4.74 -3.18 -26.12
CA GLY A 220 -4.87 -1.72 -26.11
C GLY A 220 -6.13 -1.20 -25.41
N GLY A 221 -6.86 -2.07 -24.69
CA GLY A 221 -8.01 -1.70 -23.87
C GLY A 221 -9.35 -2.10 -24.48
N LYS A 222 -10.45 -1.61 -23.90
CA LYS A 222 -11.83 -2.07 -24.21
C LYS A 222 -12.28 -1.89 -25.66
N ASP A 223 -11.68 -0.95 -26.39
CA ASP A 223 -11.97 -0.66 -27.80
C ASP A 223 -10.82 -1.10 -28.73
N GLY A 224 -9.90 -1.93 -28.23
CA GLY A 224 -8.77 -2.45 -28.99
C GLY A 224 -9.16 -3.58 -29.96
N PRO A 225 -8.29 -3.91 -30.93
CA PRO A 225 -8.52 -5.03 -31.85
C PRO A 225 -8.32 -6.39 -31.17
N HIS A 226 -9.07 -7.40 -31.61
CA HIS A 226 -8.82 -8.81 -31.27
C HIS A 226 -7.82 -9.47 -32.23
N TYR A 227 -7.22 -10.61 -31.83
CA TYR A 227 -6.29 -11.35 -32.71
C TYR A 227 -6.99 -11.83 -33.99
N SER A 228 -8.30 -12.07 -33.94
CA SER A 228 -9.14 -12.45 -35.07
C SER A 228 -9.30 -11.34 -36.13
N GLU A 229 -9.00 -10.09 -35.78
CA GLU A 229 -9.10 -8.94 -36.69
C GLU A 229 -7.79 -8.64 -37.42
N ILE A 230 -6.71 -9.36 -37.10
CA ILE A 230 -5.40 -9.20 -37.74
C ILE A 230 -5.42 -9.95 -39.07
N ASN A 231 -5.30 -9.23 -40.19
CA ASN A 231 -5.21 -9.86 -41.50
C ASN A 231 -3.80 -10.38 -41.78
N ASP A 232 -3.69 -11.33 -42.72
CA ASP A 232 -2.42 -11.87 -43.17
C ASP A 232 -1.47 -10.76 -43.67
N GLY A 233 -0.29 -10.67 -43.05
CA GLY A 233 0.74 -9.68 -43.38
C GLY A 233 0.56 -8.32 -42.68
N GLU A 234 -0.48 -8.16 -41.87
CA GLU A 234 -0.65 -7.01 -40.99
C GLU A 234 -0.13 -7.34 -39.58
N VAL A 235 0.32 -6.31 -38.86
CA VAL A 235 0.83 -6.44 -37.50
C VAL A 235 0.47 -5.21 -36.68
N TYR A 236 0.14 -5.43 -35.42
CA TYR A 236 -0.03 -4.36 -34.45
C TYR A 236 1.26 -4.19 -33.64
N ILE A 237 1.67 -2.94 -33.47
CA ILE A 237 2.88 -2.57 -32.74
C ILE A 237 2.46 -1.72 -31.54
N SER A 238 3.11 -1.91 -30.40
CA SER A 238 2.83 -1.09 -29.22
C SER A 238 3.14 0.38 -29.48
N GLU A 239 2.35 1.28 -28.89
CA GLU A 239 2.51 2.73 -29.06
C GLU A 239 3.95 3.17 -28.78
N LYS A 240 4.56 2.62 -27.72
CA LYS A 240 5.95 2.86 -27.34
C LYS A 240 6.95 2.43 -28.43
N ALA A 241 6.73 1.29 -29.08
CA ALA A 241 7.59 0.82 -30.15
C ALA A 241 7.39 1.64 -31.43
N ALA A 242 6.15 2.04 -31.72
CA ALA A 242 5.82 2.92 -32.84
C ALA A 242 6.49 4.30 -32.69
N GLU A 243 6.39 4.92 -31.51
CA GLU A 243 7.04 6.21 -31.22
C GLU A 243 8.57 6.10 -31.33
N LYS A 244 9.16 5.05 -30.75
CA LYS A 244 10.60 4.83 -30.79
C LYS A 244 11.15 4.63 -32.20
N MET A 245 10.39 3.97 -33.06
CA MET A 245 10.79 3.67 -34.44
C MET A 245 10.26 4.68 -35.46
N GLU A 246 9.56 5.73 -35.01
CA GLU A 246 8.90 6.76 -35.83
C GLU A 246 7.92 6.16 -36.86
N LEU A 247 7.20 5.10 -36.48
CA LEU A 247 6.29 4.36 -37.36
C LEU A 247 4.90 4.99 -37.40
N GLU A 248 4.33 5.07 -38.60
CA GLU A 248 2.94 5.43 -38.85
C GLU A 248 2.15 4.25 -39.43
N ILE A 249 0.81 4.28 -39.34
CA ILE A 249 -0.07 3.26 -39.90
C ILE A 249 0.19 3.12 -41.41
N GLY A 250 0.40 1.88 -41.86
CA GLY A 250 0.72 1.56 -43.26
C GLY A 250 2.23 1.55 -43.59
N ASN A 251 3.10 1.84 -42.62
CA ASN A 251 4.54 1.65 -42.78
C ASN A 251 4.87 0.14 -42.81
N ILE A 252 5.90 -0.21 -43.60
CA ILE A 252 6.39 -1.60 -43.71
C ILE A 252 7.57 -1.77 -42.75
N VAL A 253 7.53 -2.84 -41.97
CA VAL A 253 8.60 -3.25 -41.07
C VAL A 253 9.10 -4.64 -41.45
N GLU A 254 10.40 -4.83 -41.34
CA GLU A 254 11.08 -6.12 -41.52
C GLU A 254 11.36 -6.72 -40.13
N VAL A 255 11.07 -8.01 -39.99
CA VAL A 255 11.25 -8.77 -38.75
C VAL A 255 12.38 -9.77 -38.96
N SER A 256 13.34 -9.83 -38.03
CA SER A 256 14.50 -10.73 -38.07
C SER A 256 14.71 -11.50 -36.78
#